data_AF-A0AA37Q1X0-F1
#
_entry.id   AF-A0AA37Q1X0-F1
#
_cell.length_a   1.000
_cell.length_b   1.000
_cell.length_c   1.000
_cell.angle_alpha   90.00
_cell.angle_beta   90.00
_cell.angle_gamma   90.00
#
_symmetry.space_group_name_H-M   'P 1'
#
loop_
_entity.id
_entity.type
_entity.pdbx_description
1 polymer ?
#
loop_
_entity_poly.entity_id
_entity_poly.type
_entity_poly.pdbx_seq_one_letter_code
_entity_poly.pdbx_strand_id
1 'polypeptide(L)'
;MSLISAAAMTAAFDAAVSVVFGHEGGFALHADDPGGATKFGITQATLAAWRKRPVTVDDVRSLSRLEAKRIYRARYWRGTGAELCAEFGRPRLALQQLDWAVNGGPKARWYLQAALNAVADVGARPLVVDGIHGPATRAALQALDEPDELAACDAYGRYRWAHHRIRAAVGTAADVALLDEARIPQRLRPRPNPDVRRWLDVWGNRLHENAIACGLSPFPLKPYDS
;
A
#
# COMPACT_ATOMS: atom_id res chain seq x y z
N MET A 1 -20.23 -18.33 0.35
CA MET A 1 -19.80 -17.66 -0.89
C MET A 1 -18.47 -18.26 -1.31
N SER A 2 -18.34 -18.68 -2.57
CA SER A 2 -17.14 -19.35 -3.10
C SER A 2 -16.05 -18.31 -3.39
N LEU A 3 -14.78 -18.68 -3.20
CA LEU A 3 -13.63 -17.85 -3.59
C LEU A 3 -13.71 -17.49 -5.08
N ILE A 4 -13.17 -16.32 -5.46
CA ILE A 4 -13.20 -15.89 -6.87
C ILE A 4 -12.34 -16.83 -7.75
N SER A 5 -12.68 -16.95 -9.03
CA SER A 5 -11.98 -17.84 -9.96
C SER A 5 -10.53 -17.42 -10.20
N ALA A 6 -9.67 -18.34 -10.65
CA ALA A 6 -8.29 -18.03 -11.01
C ALA A 6 -8.18 -16.95 -12.12
N ALA A 7 -9.15 -16.90 -13.03
CA ALA A 7 -9.26 -15.86 -14.04
C ALA A 7 -9.57 -14.50 -13.40
N ALA A 8 -10.54 -14.45 -12.48
CA ALA A 8 -10.88 -13.24 -11.74
C ALA A 8 -9.71 -12.75 -10.85
N MET A 9 -8.99 -13.67 -10.20
CA MET A 9 -7.76 -13.36 -9.46
C MET A 9 -6.70 -12.71 -10.35
N THR A 10 -6.54 -13.20 -11.57
CA THR A 10 -5.57 -12.65 -12.54
C THR A 10 -6.00 -11.27 -13.02
N ALA A 11 -7.28 -11.09 -13.34
CA ALA A 11 -7.83 -9.80 -13.72
C ALA A 11 -7.68 -8.76 -12.60
N ALA A 12 -7.96 -9.12 -11.35
CA ALA A 12 -7.81 -8.24 -10.20
C ALA A 12 -6.34 -7.79 -10.02
N PHE A 13 -5.39 -8.72 -10.13
CA PHE A 13 -3.97 -8.38 -10.10
C PHE A 13 -3.56 -7.46 -11.25
N ASP A 14 -3.97 -7.77 -12.48
CA ASP A 14 -3.58 -6.98 -13.65
C ASP A 14 -4.17 -5.57 -13.62
N ALA A 15 -5.42 -5.41 -13.17
CA ALA A 15 -6.04 -4.11 -12.94
C ALA A 15 -5.27 -3.32 -11.87
N ALA A 16 -4.98 -3.93 -10.72
CA ALA A 16 -4.26 -3.28 -9.63
C ALA A 16 -2.84 -2.85 -10.06
N VAL A 17 -2.10 -3.72 -10.75
CA VAL A 17 -0.77 -3.41 -11.27
C VAL A 17 -0.80 -2.31 -12.31
N SER A 18 -1.81 -2.28 -13.18
CA SER A 18 -1.95 -1.21 -14.18
C SER A 18 -2.03 0.16 -13.52
N VAL A 19 -2.81 0.30 -12.45
CA VAL A 19 -2.89 1.54 -11.66
C VAL A 19 -1.56 1.85 -11.01
N VAL A 20 -0.95 0.89 -10.29
CA VAL A 20 0.31 1.13 -9.59
C VAL A 20 1.44 1.52 -10.56
N PHE A 21 1.54 0.86 -11.73
CA PHE A 21 2.50 1.24 -12.76
C PHE A 21 2.24 2.61 -13.41
N GLY A 22 1.01 3.13 -13.34
CA GLY A 22 0.72 4.51 -13.72
C GLY A 22 1.40 5.52 -12.81
N HIS A 23 1.51 5.21 -11.50
CA HIS A 23 2.20 6.04 -10.51
C HIS A 23 3.72 5.85 -10.53
N GLU A 24 4.18 4.64 -10.84
CA GLU A 24 5.60 4.33 -10.82
C GLU A 24 6.31 4.93 -12.03
N GLY A 25 7.24 5.85 -11.76
CA GLY A 25 8.09 6.46 -12.76
C GLY A 25 9.08 5.49 -13.43
N GLY A 26 9.98 6.07 -14.21
CA GLY A 26 11.08 5.36 -14.86
C GLY A 26 12.19 4.93 -13.87
N PHE A 27 13.39 4.77 -14.41
CA PHE A 27 14.58 4.51 -13.59
C PHE A 27 14.94 5.76 -12.77
N ALA A 28 15.20 5.58 -11.48
CA ALA A 28 15.75 6.58 -10.59
C ALA A 28 17.03 6.06 -9.93
N LEU A 29 18.04 6.93 -9.82
CA LEU A 29 19.25 6.68 -9.05
C LEU A 29 19.46 7.89 -8.13
N HIS A 30 19.45 7.65 -6.84
CA HIS A 30 19.69 8.69 -5.84
C HIS A 30 21.01 8.40 -5.15
N ALA A 31 21.93 9.38 -5.15
CA ALA A 31 23.24 9.26 -4.51
C ALA A 31 23.14 9.11 -2.98
N ASP A 32 22.08 9.68 -2.39
CA ASP A 32 21.88 9.74 -0.93
C ASP A 32 20.79 8.79 -0.41
N ASP A 33 20.20 7.95 -1.27
CA ASP A 33 19.11 7.05 -0.87
C ASP A 33 19.66 5.65 -0.53
N PRO A 34 19.40 5.11 0.68
CA PRO A 34 19.80 3.74 1.03
C PRO A 34 19.22 2.67 0.11
N GLY A 35 18.17 2.97 -0.67
CA GLY A 35 17.58 2.05 -1.66
C GLY A 35 18.38 1.86 -2.96
N GLY A 36 19.35 2.74 -3.25
CA GLY A 36 20.13 2.71 -4.48
C GLY A 36 19.28 2.86 -5.76
N ALA A 37 19.74 2.27 -6.86
CA ALA A 37 18.99 2.28 -8.12
C ALA A 37 17.60 1.64 -7.95
N THR A 38 16.57 2.31 -8.46
CA THR A 38 15.17 1.84 -8.41
C THR A 38 14.50 2.02 -9.76
N LYS A 39 13.67 1.05 -10.18
CA LYS A 39 12.81 1.17 -11.37
C LYS A 39 11.51 0.42 -11.12
N PHE A 40 10.37 1.04 -11.45
CA PHE A 40 9.04 0.48 -11.15
C PHE A 40 8.87 0.11 -9.66
N GLY A 41 9.34 0.95 -8.73
CA GLY A 41 9.33 0.65 -7.30
C GLY A 41 10.27 -0.49 -6.83
N ILE A 42 10.97 -1.17 -7.75
CA ILE A 42 11.90 -2.26 -7.41
C ILE A 42 13.29 -1.71 -7.17
N THR A 43 13.76 -1.79 -5.92
CA THR A 43 15.12 -1.42 -5.52
C THR A 43 16.16 -2.44 -6.02
N GLN A 44 17.42 -2.02 -6.12
CA GLN A 44 18.54 -2.89 -6.44
C GLN A 44 18.61 -4.11 -5.51
N ALA A 45 18.43 -3.92 -4.21
CA ALA A 45 18.39 -5.02 -3.24
C ALA A 45 17.23 -5.99 -3.48
N THR A 46 16.04 -5.48 -3.82
CA THR A 46 14.88 -6.31 -4.15
C THR A 46 15.14 -7.14 -5.40
N LEU A 47 15.74 -6.54 -6.43
CA LEU A 47 16.10 -7.22 -7.67
C LEU A 47 17.19 -8.27 -7.43
N ALA A 48 18.20 -7.96 -6.61
CA ALA A 48 19.25 -8.91 -6.22
C ALA A 48 18.66 -10.16 -5.56
N ALA A 49 17.78 -9.96 -4.58
CA ALA A 49 17.13 -11.03 -3.86
C ALA A 49 16.14 -11.82 -4.73
N TRP A 50 15.53 -11.21 -5.75
CA TRP A 50 14.72 -11.91 -6.75
C TRP A 50 15.57 -12.78 -7.67
N ARG A 51 16.65 -12.23 -8.22
CA ARG A 51 17.55 -12.95 -9.14
C ARG A 51 18.52 -13.89 -8.43
N LYS A 52 18.57 -13.86 -7.10
CA LYS A 52 19.48 -14.65 -6.24
C LYS A 52 20.95 -14.47 -6.62
N ARG A 53 21.32 -13.26 -7.06
CA ARG A 53 22.69 -12.86 -7.39
C ARG A 53 22.88 -11.37 -7.11
N PRO A 54 24.13 -10.88 -6.94
CA PRO A 54 24.41 -9.46 -7.03
C PRO A 54 23.89 -8.88 -8.35
N VAL A 55 23.37 -7.66 -8.31
CA VAL A 55 22.87 -6.93 -9.48
C VAL A 55 23.49 -5.54 -9.53
N THR A 56 23.70 -5.02 -10.72
CA THR A 56 24.27 -3.69 -10.95
C THR A 56 23.18 -2.62 -11.07
N VAL A 57 23.59 -1.36 -11.17
CA VAL A 57 22.67 -0.26 -11.52
C VAL A 57 22.05 -0.48 -12.92
N ASP A 58 22.82 -1.01 -13.87
CA ASP A 58 22.34 -1.31 -15.22
C ASP A 58 21.36 -2.48 -15.25
N ASP A 59 21.51 -3.46 -14.36
CA ASP A 59 20.50 -4.51 -14.16
C ASP A 59 19.15 -3.90 -13.75
N VAL A 60 19.15 -2.88 -12.88
CA VAL A 60 17.92 -2.18 -12.48
C VAL A 60 17.38 -1.31 -13.62
N ARG A 61 18.27 -0.60 -14.34
CA ARG A 61 17.89 0.22 -15.49
C ARG A 61 17.25 -0.61 -16.60
N SER A 62 17.75 -1.82 -16.83
CA SER A 62 17.24 -2.79 -17.82
C SER A 62 16.05 -3.62 -17.33
N LEU A 63 15.61 -3.48 -16.08
CA LEU A 63 14.46 -4.21 -15.54
C LEU A 63 13.23 -4.01 -16.45
N SER A 64 12.67 -5.12 -16.91
CA SER A 64 11.48 -5.13 -17.78
C SER A 64 10.20 -5.03 -16.94
N ARG A 65 9.13 -4.48 -17.54
CA ARG A 65 7.80 -4.48 -16.90
C ARG A 65 7.33 -5.91 -16.60
N LEU A 66 7.61 -6.87 -17.48
CA LEU A 66 7.23 -8.27 -17.27
C LEU A 66 7.91 -8.89 -16.05
N GLU A 67 9.21 -8.67 -15.87
CA GLU A 67 9.93 -9.12 -14.68
C GLU A 67 9.44 -8.39 -13.42
N ALA A 68 9.22 -7.08 -13.50
CA ALA A 68 8.62 -6.30 -12.41
C ALA A 68 7.24 -6.85 -12.01
N LYS A 69 6.37 -7.21 -12.96
CA LYS A 69 5.07 -7.87 -12.67
C LYS A 69 5.24 -9.18 -11.90
N ARG A 70 6.24 -10.00 -12.25
CA ARG A 70 6.53 -11.26 -11.54
C ARG A 70 6.99 -10.99 -10.11
N ILE A 71 7.85 -9.99 -9.92
CA ILE A 71 8.27 -9.54 -8.60
C ILE A 71 7.07 -9.03 -7.79
N TYR A 72 6.22 -8.20 -8.39
CA TYR A 72 5.01 -7.67 -7.76
C TYR A 72 4.10 -8.78 -7.28
N ARG A 73 3.82 -9.77 -8.14
CA ARG A 73 2.97 -10.90 -7.78
C ARG A 73 3.56 -11.69 -6.60
N ALA A 74 4.85 -11.97 -6.62
CA ALA A 74 5.49 -12.80 -5.60
C ALA A 74 5.68 -12.06 -4.26
N ARG A 75 6.20 -10.83 -4.30
CA ARG A 75 6.63 -10.10 -3.09
C ARG A 75 5.55 -9.22 -2.48
N TYR A 76 4.82 -8.48 -3.31
CA TYR A 76 3.87 -7.48 -2.81
C TYR A 76 2.46 -8.04 -2.80
N TRP A 77 1.98 -8.59 -3.92
CA TRP A 77 0.62 -9.11 -4.02
C TRP A 77 0.35 -10.22 -3.01
N ARG A 78 1.14 -11.30 -3.08
CA ARG A 78 1.05 -12.43 -2.15
C ARG A 78 1.61 -12.10 -0.78
N GLY A 79 2.78 -11.47 -0.77
CA GLY A 79 3.57 -11.26 0.45
C GLY A 79 2.99 -10.22 1.41
N THR A 80 1.97 -9.44 1.07
CA THR A 80 1.37 -8.47 2.01
C THR A 80 -0.14 -8.56 2.14
N GLY A 81 -0.79 -9.57 1.55
CA GLY A 81 -2.23 -9.78 1.68
C GLY A 81 -3.09 -9.08 0.63
N ALA A 82 -2.52 -8.51 -0.45
CA ALA A 82 -3.35 -7.98 -1.54
C ALA A 82 -4.05 -9.12 -2.30
N GLU A 83 -3.37 -10.27 -2.50
CA GLU A 83 -3.99 -11.48 -3.04
C GLU A 83 -5.16 -11.94 -2.17
N LEU A 84 -5.02 -11.81 -0.85
CA LEU A 84 -6.06 -12.17 0.11
C LEU A 84 -7.30 -11.30 -0.03
N CYS A 85 -7.13 -9.98 -0.15
CA CYS A 85 -8.25 -9.07 -0.41
C CYS A 85 -8.98 -9.46 -1.71
N ALA A 86 -8.24 -9.72 -2.78
CA ALA A 86 -8.82 -10.13 -4.06
C ALA A 86 -9.54 -11.49 -3.95
N GLU A 87 -8.98 -12.47 -3.23
CA GLU A 87 -9.58 -13.79 -2.99
C GLU A 87 -11.00 -13.67 -2.39
N PHE A 88 -11.20 -12.71 -1.49
CA PHE A 88 -12.49 -12.40 -0.86
C PHE A 88 -13.35 -11.38 -1.64
N GLY A 89 -13.02 -11.11 -2.89
CA GLY A 89 -13.79 -10.19 -3.74
C GLY A 89 -13.67 -8.73 -3.32
N ARG A 90 -12.53 -8.33 -2.76
CA ARG A 90 -12.23 -6.94 -2.34
C ARG A 90 -11.16 -6.30 -3.23
N PRO A 91 -11.47 -6.01 -4.52
CA PRO A 91 -10.50 -5.52 -5.49
C PRO A 91 -9.95 -4.11 -5.15
N ARG A 92 -10.74 -3.26 -4.48
CA ARG A 92 -10.33 -1.89 -4.11
C ARG A 92 -9.33 -1.93 -2.96
N LEU A 93 -9.60 -2.76 -1.95
CA LEU A 93 -8.64 -3.02 -0.89
C LEU A 93 -7.39 -3.72 -1.43
N ALA A 94 -7.53 -4.64 -2.39
CA ALA A 94 -6.38 -5.27 -3.03
C ALA A 94 -5.47 -4.26 -3.75
N LEU A 95 -6.05 -3.27 -4.45
CA LEU A 95 -5.32 -2.16 -5.06
C LEU A 95 -4.57 -1.32 -4.00
N GLN A 96 -5.28 -0.84 -2.96
CA GLN A 96 -4.67 -0.04 -1.88
C GLN A 96 -3.54 -0.81 -1.19
N GLN A 97 -3.74 -2.10 -0.95
CA GLN A 97 -2.77 -2.98 -0.32
C GLN A 97 -1.52 -3.17 -1.19
N LEU A 98 -1.70 -3.43 -2.49
CA LEU A 98 -0.59 -3.60 -3.43
C LEU A 98 0.23 -2.30 -3.51
N ASP A 99 -0.44 -1.18 -3.71
CA ASP A 99 0.18 0.13 -3.84
C ASP A 99 1.00 0.48 -2.58
N TRP A 100 0.42 0.28 -1.40
CA TRP A 100 1.12 0.53 -0.15
C TRP A 100 2.24 -0.49 0.12
N ALA A 101 2.11 -1.73 -0.33
CA ALA A 101 3.16 -2.72 -0.19
C ALA A 101 4.40 -2.39 -1.04
N VAL A 102 4.20 -1.84 -2.24
CA VAL A 102 5.28 -1.38 -3.12
C VAL A 102 5.98 -0.16 -2.52
N ASN A 103 5.22 0.85 -2.08
CA ASN A 103 5.75 2.13 -1.61
C ASN A 103 6.18 2.10 -0.12
N GLY A 104 5.32 1.58 0.75
CA GLY A 104 5.50 1.52 2.20
C GLY A 104 6.13 0.22 2.71
N GLY A 105 6.25 -0.80 1.86
CA GLY A 105 6.84 -2.09 2.21
C GLY A 105 5.94 -2.98 3.09
N PRO A 106 6.51 -3.93 3.86
CA PRO A 106 5.76 -4.93 4.61
C PRO A 106 4.77 -4.38 5.64
N LYS A 107 4.94 -3.13 6.09
CA LYS A 107 4.03 -2.50 7.07
C LYS A 107 2.59 -2.40 6.56
N ALA A 108 2.38 -2.51 5.25
CA ALA A 108 1.04 -2.55 4.66
C ALA A 108 0.13 -3.60 5.30
N ARG A 109 0.69 -4.70 5.83
CA ARG A 109 -0.09 -5.73 6.52
C ARG A 109 -0.85 -5.20 7.74
N TRP A 110 -0.23 -4.29 8.51
CA TRP A 110 -0.83 -3.67 9.69
C TRP A 110 -1.90 -2.65 9.30
N TYR A 111 -1.63 -1.88 8.26
CA TYR A 111 -2.57 -0.88 7.76
C TYR A 111 -3.87 -1.52 7.25
N LEU A 112 -3.81 -2.72 6.67
CA LEU A 112 -5.01 -3.48 6.31
C LEU A 112 -5.89 -3.81 7.52
N GLN A 113 -5.31 -4.38 8.58
CA GLN A 113 -6.06 -4.73 9.80
C GLN A 113 -6.62 -3.48 10.48
N ALA A 114 -5.87 -2.38 10.48
CA ALA A 114 -6.34 -1.10 10.99
C ALA A 114 -7.52 -0.54 10.18
N ALA A 115 -7.45 -0.59 8.85
CA ALA A 115 -8.53 -0.18 7.96
C ALA A 115 -9.80 -1.03 8.15
N LEU A 116 -9.66 -2.35 8.31
CA LEU A 116 -10.78 -3.24 8.61
C LEU A 116 -11.44 -2.90 9.96
N ASN A 117 -10.64 -2.54 10.98
CA ASN A 117 -11.15 -2.11 12.28
C ASN A 117 -11.88 -0.76 12.24
N ALA A 118 -11.71 0.05 11.19
CA ALA A 118 -12.36 1.34 11.05
C ALA A 118 -13.81 1.23 10.55
N VAL A 119 -14.19 0.06 10.05
CA VAL A 119 -15.54 -0.23 9.58
C VAL A 119 -16.32 -0.88 10.72
N ALA A 120 -17.51 -0.34 11.02
CA ALA A 120 -18.38 -0.90 12.04
C ALA A 120 -18.81 -2.33 11.68
N ASP A 121 -19.05 -3.17 12.69
CA ASP A 121 -19.61 -4.52 12.54
C ASP A 121 -18.78 -5.55 11.73
N VAL A 122 -17.57 -5.20 11.30
CA VAL A 122 -16.63 -6.12 10.67
C VAL A 122 -15.95 -6.99 11.72
N GLY A 123 -16.61 -8.12 12.04
CA GLY A 123 -16.17 -9.13 12.99
C GLY A 123 -16.67 -8.89 14.42
N ALA A 124 -16.80 -9.97 15.20
CA ALA A 124 -17.38 -9.91 16.55
C ALA A 124 -16.56 -9.08 17.55
N ARG A 125 -15.28 -8.84 17.27
CA ARG A 125 -14.34 -8.05 18.08
C ARG A 125 -13.32 -7.38 17.16
N PRO A 126 -12.77 -6.21 17.54
CA PRO A 126 -11.73 -5.57 16.75
C PRO A 126 -10.50 -6.45 16.61
N LEU A 127 -9.94 -6.52 15.40
CA LEU A 127 -8.72 -7.23 15.06
C LEU A 127 -7.53 -6.69 15.87
N VAL A 128 -6.63 -7.60 16.23
CA VAL A 128 -5.28 -7.22 16.66
C VAL A 128 -4.50 -6.75 15.43
N VAL A 129 -3.86 -5.58 15.53
CA VAL A 129 -3.06 -4.98 14.45
C VAL A 129 -1.62 -5.50 14.56
N ASP A 130 -1.40 -6.75 14.17
CA ASP A 130 -0.14 -7.50 14.32
C ASP A 130 0.57 -7.81 12.99
N GLY A 131 -0.08 -7.52 11.86
CA GLY A 131 0.41 -7.82 10.51
C GLY A 131 0.32 -9.30 10.12
N ILE A 132 -0.37 -10.13 10.91
CA ILE A 132 -0.61 -11.55 10.67
C ILE A 132 -2.04 -11.72 10.16
N HIS A 133 -2.19 -12.03 8.86
CA HIS A 133 -3.50 -12.19 8.23
C HIS A 133 -4.09 -13.59 8.45
N GLY A 134 -4.34 -13.91 9.72
CA GLY A 134 -4.92 -15.17 10.18
C GLY A 134 -6.45 -15.26 10.02
N PRO A 135 -7.10 -16.24 10.65
CA PRO A 135 -8.53 -16.49 10.51
C PRO A 135 -9.42 -15.26 10.79
N ALA A 136 -9.06 -14.44 11.80
CA ALA A 136 -9.83 -13.24 12.13
C ALA A 136 -9.80 -12.19 11.00
N THR A 137 -8.62 -11.93 10.41
CA THR A 137 -8.51 -11.00 9.26
C THR A 137 -9.27 -11.52 8.04
N ARG A 138 -9.26 -12.84 7.81
CA ARG A 138 -10.03 -13.46 6.73
C ARG A 138 -11.54 -13.32 6.92
N ALA A 139 -12.01 -13.57 8.14
CA ALA A 139 -13.42 -13.39 8.49
C ALA A 139 -13.86 -11.93 8.32
N ALA A 140 -13.03 -10.97 8.71
CA ALA A 140 -13.27 -9.55 8.47
C ALA A 140 -13.40 -9.22 6.98
N LEU A 141 -12.45 -9.66 6.14
CA LEU A 141 -12.51 -9.45 4.68
C LEU A 141 -13.73 -10.11 4.04
N GLN A 142 -14.13 -11.28 4.53
CA GLN A 142 -15.30 -12.00 4.04
C GLN A 142 -16.61 -11.26 4.39
N ALA A 143 -16.66 -10.61 5.55
CA ALA A 143 -17.86 -9.95 6.06
C ALA A 143 -18.17 -8.63 5.37
N LEU A 144 -17.17 -7.96 4.77
CA LEU A 144 -17.39 -6.70 4.06
C LEU A 144 -18.48 -6.84 2.99
N ASP A 145 -19.33 -5.85 2.86
CA ASP A 145 -20.01 -5.57 1.59
C ASP A 145 -19.23 -4.52 0.78
N GLU A 146 -19.84 -3.99 -0.28
CA GLU A 146 -19.20 -2.95 -1.10
C GLU A 146 -19.09 -1.59 -0.39
N PRO A 147 -20.14 -1.06 0.27
CA PRO A 147 -20.03 0.10 1.16
C PRO A 147 -18.93 -0.03 2.22
N ASP A 148 -18.83 -1.19 2.87
CA ASP A 148 -17.82 -1.47 3.88
C ASP A 148 -16.40 -1.48 3.28
N GLU A 149 -16.23 -2.07 2.09
CA GLU A 149 -14.95 -2.04 1.38
C GLU A 149 -14.52 -0.59 1.08
N LEU A 150 -15.45 0.25 0.63
CA LEU A 150 -15.19 1.67 0.37
C LEU A 150 -14.79 2.42 1.65
N ALA A 151 -15.53 2.21 2.75
CA ALA A 151 -15.19 2.80 4.05
C ALA A 151 -13.80 2.36 4.55
N ALA A 152 -13.46 1.07 4.39
CA ALA A 152 -12.13 0.58 4.70
C ALA A 152 -11.05 1.23 3.83
N CYS A 153 -11.29 1.38 2.52
CA CYS A 153 -10.37 2.06 1.60
C CYS A 153 -10.15 3.53 1.99
N ASP A 154 -11.19 4.25 2.40
CA ASP A 154 -11.08 5.64 2.89
C ASP A 154 -10.21 5.72 4.15
N ALA A 155 -10.49 4.88 5.16
CA ALA A 155 -9.70 4.82 6.38
C ALA A 155 -8.23 4.47 6.09
N TYR A 156 -8.00 3.50 5.20
CA TYR A 156 -6.66 3.12 4.76
C TYR A 156 -5.92 4.33 4.16
N GLY A 157 -6.56 5.08 3.26
CA GLY A 157 -6.02 6.30 2.66
C GLY A 157 -5.65 7.34 3.72
N ARG A 158 -6.54 7.60 4.69
CA ARG A 158 -6.28 8.51 5.82
C ARG A 158 -5.07 8.13 6.63
N TYR A 159 -4.93 6.85 6.99
CA TYR A 159 -3.79 6.38 7.77
C TYR A 159 -2.48 6.53 7.01
N ARG A 160 -2.48 6.27 5.70
CA ARG A 160 -1.31 6.49 4.84
C ARG A 160 -0.98 7.98 4.74
N TRP A 161 -1.98 8.85 4.62
CA TRP A 161 -1.75 10.29 4.55
C TRP A 161 -1.14 10.83 5.84
N ALA A 162 -1.69 10.46 7.01
CA ALA A 162 -1.10 10.79 8.30
C ALA A 162 0.35 10.28 8.41
N HIS A 163 0.63 9.05 7.96
CA HIS A 163 1.99 8.52 7.88
C HIS A 163 2.91 9.43 7.06
N HIS A 164 2.51 9.80 5.85
CA HIS A 164 3.32 10.65 4.97
C HIS A 164 3.55 12.04 5.54
N ARG A 165 2.52 12.67 6.13
CA ARG A 165 2.64 13.99 6.79
C ARG A 165 3.60 13.96 7.97
N ILE A 166 3.48 12.96 8.85
CA ILE A 166 4.41 12.79 9.98
C ILE A 166 5.83 12.58 9.45
N ARG A 167 6.01 11.72 8.44
CA ARG A 167 7.32 11.49 7.79
C ARG A 167 7.91 12.76 7.21
N ALA A 168 7.09 13.63 6.60
CA ALA A 168 7.49 14.90 6.01
C ALA A 168 7.71 16.05 7.03
N ALA A 169 7.66 15.75 8.33
CA ALA A 169 7.77 16.74 9.41
C ALA A 169 6.73 17.89 9.26
N VAL A 170 5.52 17.55 8.79
CA VAL A 170 4.35 18.45 8.73
C VAL A 170 3.11 17.81 9.39
N GLY A 171 3.29 16.65 10.01
CA GLY A 171 2.24 15.96 10.75
C GLY A 171 1.79 16.79 11.96
N THR A 172 0.50 16.71 12.24
CA THR A 172 -0.16 17.37 13.37
C THR A 172 -0.40 16.40 14.52
N ALA A 173 -0.83 16.91 15.68
CA ALA A 173 -1.31 16.06 16.76
C ALA A 173 -2.48 15.16 16.32
N ALA A 174 -3.33 15.63 15.39
CA ALA A 174 -4.42 14.85 14.83
C ALA A 174 -3.90 13.69 13.95
N ASP A 175 -2.84 13.90 13.15
CA ASP A 175 -2.22 12.83 12.37
C ASP A 175 -1.66 11.72 13.29
N VAL A 176 -1.05 12.11 14.42
CA VAL A 176 -0.53 11.17 15.41
C VAL A 176 -1.68 10.42 16.10
N ALA A 177 -2.69 11.14 16.58
CA ALA A 177 -3.87 10.57 17.23
C ALA A 177 -4.60 9.58 16.31
N LEU A 178 -4.69 9.88 15.02
CA LEU A 178 -5.30 8.99 14.05
C LEU A 178 -4.54 7.65 13.95
N LEU A 179 -3.20 7.66 13.99
CA LEU A 179 -2.41 6.42 14.00
C LEU A 179 -2.48 5.68 15.36
N ASP A 180 -2.73 6.40 16.46
CA ASP A 180 -3.01 5.83 17.78
C ASP A 180 -4.36 5.11 17.81
N GLU A 181 -5.43 5.77 17.35
CA GLU A 181 -6.79 5.20 17.24
C GLU A 181 -6.80 3.96 16.32
N ALA A 182 -6.08 4.05 15.20
CA ALA A 182 -5.86 2.93 14.28
C ALA A 182 -5.01 1.80 14.88
N ARG A 183 -4.46 1.99 16.09
CA ARG A 183 -3.59 1.04 16.80
C ARG A 183 -2.38 0.60 15.96
N ILE A 184 -1.85 1.50 15.13
CA ILE A 184 -0.62 1.26 14.38
C ILE A 184 0.56 1.20 15.36
N PRO A 185 1.32 0.08 15.42
CA PRO A 185 2.43 -0.06 16.35
C PRO A 185 3.48 1.04 16.20
N GLN A 186 3.97 1.56 17.33
CA GLN A 186 4.97 2.65 17.37
C GLN A 186 6.20 2.36 16.50
N ARG A 187 6.69 1.11 16.50
CA ARG A 187 7.84 0.68 15.68
C ARG A 187 7.64 0.81 14.16
N LEU A 188 6.41 0.94 13.69
CA LEU A 188 6.08 1.09 12.26
C LEU A 188 5.83 2.54 11.86
N ARG A 189 5.65 3.44 12.84
CA ARG A 189 5.40 4.86 12.61
C ARG A 189 6.66 5.53 12.05
N PRO A 190 6.48 6.53 11.18
CA PRO A 190 7.61 7.18 10.54
C PRO A 190 8.29 8.13 11.53
N ARG A 191 9.61 8.24 11.43
CA ARG A 191 10.34 9.34 12.05
C ARG A 191 10.24 10.57 11.14
N PRO A 192 9.97 11.77 11.68
CA PRO A 192 9.97 12.99 10.88
C PRO A 192 11.33 13.24 10.21
N ASN A 193 11.29 13.60 8.93
CA ASN A 193 12.43 14.01 8.12
C ASN A 193 11.99 15.14 7.17
N PRO A 194 12.39 16.40 7.43
CA PRO A 194 12.04 17.54 6.59
C PRO A 194 12.48 17.42 5.12
N ASP A 195 13.58 16.69 4.83
CA ASP A 195 14.14 16.58 3.47
C ASP A 195 13.19 15.85 2.51
N VAL A 196 12.29 15.02 3.05
CA VAL A 196 11.29 14.31 2.26
C VAL A 196 10.01 15.11 2.04
N ARG A 197 9.89 16.32 2.59
CA ARG A 197 8.71 17.18 2.40
C ARG A 197 8.44 17.48 0.93
N ARG A 198 9.49 17.57 0.10
CA ARG A 198 9.39 17.71 -1.36
C ARG A 198 8.58 16.60 -2.06
N TRP A 199 8.37 15.46 -1.41
CA TRP A 199 7.61 14.32 -1.94
C TRP A 199 6.15 14.31 -1.49
N LEU A 200 5.72 15.25 -0.65
CA LEU A 200 4.39 15.23 -0.05
C LEU A 200 3.30 15.33 -1.12
N ASP A 201 3.47 16.19 -2.12
CA ASP A 201 2.50 16.32 -3.22
C ASP A 201 2.45 15.05 -4.09
N VAL A 202 3.60 14.41 -4.32
CA VAL A 202 3.66 13.14 -5.06
C VAL A 202 2.91 12.03 -4.30
N TRP A 203 3.12 11.93 -2.98
CA TRP A 203 2.39 10.97 -2.16
C TRP A 203 0.90 11.30 -2.06
N GLY A 204 0.56 12.59 -1.96
CA GLY A 204 -0.81 13.07 -2.01
C GLY A 204 -1.50 12.65 -3.30
N ASN A 205 -0.97 13.08 -4.45
CA ASN A 205 -1.55 12.76 -5.76
C ASN A 205 -1.72 11.25 -5.97
N ARG A 206 -0.75 10.43 -5.54
CA ARG A 206 -0.89 8.98 -5.58
C ARG A 206 -2.04 8.45 -4.73
N LEU A 207 -2.27 9.01 -3.53
CA LEU A 207 -3.43 8.65 -2.70
C LEU A 207 -4.74 9.13 -3.33
N HIS A 208 -4.75 10.30 -3.97
CA HIS A 208 -5.89 10.83 -4.72
C HIS A 208 -6.32 9.90 -5.85
N GLU A 209 -5.37 9.55 -6.72
CA GLU A 209 -5.61 8.71 -7.90
C GLU A 209 -6.07 7.30 -7.48
N ASN A 210 -5.48 6.74 -6.42
CA ASN A 210 -5.95 5.49 -5.84
C ASN A 210 -7.37 5.59 -5.27
N ALA A 211 -7.73 6.70 -4.63
CA ALA A 211 -9.09 6.91 -4.13
C ALA A 211 -10.12 6.94 -5.28
N ILE A 212 -9.81 7.67 -6.36
CA ILE A 212 -10.63 7.69 -7.58
C ILE A 212 -10.75 6.29 -8.19
N ALA A 213 -9.64 5.55 -8.29
CA ALA A 213 -9.65 4.19 -8.81
C ALA A 213 -10.48 3.21 -7.94
N CYS A 214 -10.64 3.51 -6.65
CA CYS A 214 -11.53 2.78 -5.76
C CYS A 214 -13.00 3.24 -5.86
N GLY A 215 -13.31 4.33 -6.57
CA GLY A 215 -14.64 4.93 -6.61
C GLY A 215 -14.97 5.79 -5.39
N LEU A 216 -13.97 6.22 -4.64
CA LEU A 216 -14.13 7.16 -3.53
C LEU A 216 -14.14 8.60 -4.03
N SER A 217 -14.80 9.48 -3.28
CA SER A 217 -14.60 10.92 -3.46
C SER A 217 -13.12 11.24 -3.24
N PRO A 218 -12.51 12.09 -4.08
CA PRO A 218 -11.09 12.37 -3.96
C PRO A 218 -10.78 12.98 -2.60
N PHE A 219 -9.69 12.51 -1.98
CA PHE A 219 -9.22 13.00 -0.69
C PHE A 219 -9.00 14.53 -0.76
N PRO A 220 -9.38 15.33 0.26
CA PRO A 220 -9.03 16.74 0.32
C PRO A 220 -7.53 16.86 0.61
N LEU A 221 -6.73 16.66 -0.43
CA LEU A 221 -5.33 17.03 -0.45
C LEU A 221 -5.32 18.50 -0.83
N LYS A 222 -5.54 19.37 0.15
CA LYS A 222 -5.06 20.74 -0.08
C LYS A 222 -3.54 20.65 -0.23
N PRO A 223 -2.96 21.23 -1.30
CA PRO A 223 -1.53 21.44 -1.37
C PRO A 223 -1.06 22.09 -0.07
N TYR A 224 0.15 21.75 0.36
CA TYR A 224 0.75 22.35 1.56
C TYR A 224 0.84 23.90 1.46
N ASP A 225 0.73 24.47 0.25
CA ASP A 225 0.86 25.89 -0.05
C ASP A 225 -0.42 26.54 -0.67
N SER A 226 -1.63 26.22 -0.19
CA SER A 226 -2.85 27.01 -0.49
C SER A 226 -3.38 27.76 0.73
#